data_AF-A0A524MMK1-F1
#
_entry.id   AF-A0A524MMK1-F1
#
_cell.length_a   1.000
_cell.length_b   1.000
_cell.length_c   1.000
_cell.angle_alpha   90.00
_cell.angle_beta   90.00
_cell.angle_gamma   90.00
#
_symmetry.space_group_name_H-M   'P 1'
#
loop_
_entity.id
_entity.type
_entity.pdbx_description
1 polymer ?
#
loop_
_entity_poly.entity_id
_entity_poly.type
_entity_poly.pdbx_seq_one_letter_code
_entity_poly.pdbx_strand_id
1 'polypeptide(L)'
;PHRRTKNGAVYEYWSLVKSVRTERGPRQKIVASIGKMPGLDRRIRMGWEQIGAALDGRVRQADLFEDHSLDEPEWATVDISRLRVERLRDFGDVYLALALWRRLRLDQFFNEQMFSGRAEIPWALMACILTVARFCAPSSELKIAEHWYGKTALEELLGIPVGKINDDRLYRALDEVLPKRDALFSHLQERYTQWFGTSFDFLLYDITSTYFEGNMAGNPQAKRGHSRDIASGGGAKSDAWLQIKSDIFGIPFARPRISERSLLGVAMLGGVATRVFSDPKEAVERFVKVDRTFEPNMERHKIYLEKAAQFRKVFQATAEILRRL
;
A
#
# COMPACT_ATOMS: atom_id res chain seq x y z
N PRO A 1 7.51 -35.86 -27.21
CA PRO A 1 7.47 -36.55 -25.88
C PRO A 1 8.81 -37.25 -25.60
N HIS A 2 9.37 -37.07 -24.40
CA HIS A 2 10.59 -37.76 -23.98
C HIS A 2 10.23 -38.90 -23.01
N ARG A 3 10.80 -40.09 -23.22
CA ARG A 3 10.69 -41.22 -22.29
C ARG A 3 11.96 -41.33 -21.46
N ARG A 4 11.80 -41.51 -20.14
CA ARG A 4 12.91 -41.83 -19.24
C ARG A 4 12.49 -42.96 -18.30
N THR A 5 13.28 -44.02 -18.27
CA THR A 5 13.11 -45.13 -17.33
C THR A 5 13.93 -44.85 -16.09
N LYS A 6 13.29 -44.88 -14.91
CA LYS A 6 13.98 -44.76 -13.62
C LYS A 6 13.35 -45.76 -12.64
N ASN A 7 14.17 -46.60 -12.02
CA ASN A 7 13.74 -47.61 -11.04
C ASN A 7 12.62 -48.54 -11.56
N GLY A 8 12.74 -49.02 -12.81
CA GLY A 8 11.73 -49.91 -13.42
C GLY A 8 10.44 -49.23 -13.88
N ALA A 9 10.20 -47.97 -13.50
CA ALA A 9 9.06 -47.19 -13.98
C ALA A 9 9.44 -46.34 -15.21
N VAL A 10 8.61 -46.39 -16.25
CA VAL A 10 8.74 -45.54 -17.45
C VAL A 10 7.97 -44.25 -17.20
N TYR A 11 8.66 -43.13 -17.32
CA TYR A 11 8.06 -41.81 -17.20
C TYR A 11 8.09 -41.13 -18.57
N GLU A 12 6.94 -40.60 -18.97
CA GLU A 12 6.81 -39.74 -20.15
C GLU A 12 6.69 -38.28 -19.75
N TYR A 13 7.40 -37.42 -20.46
CA TYR A 13 7.45 -35.98 -20.21
C TYR A 13 7.22 -35.20 -21.50
N TRP A 14 6.48 -34.12 -21.37
CA TRP A 14 6.31 -33.11 -22.40
C TRP A 14 7.11 -31.87 -22.01
N SER A 15 7.97 -31.41 -22.91
CA SER A 15 8.79 -30.22 -22.71
C SER A 15 8.70 -29.32 -23.93
N LEU A 16 8.47 -28.03 -23.68
CA LEU A 16 8.62 -27.01 -24.71
C LEU A 16 10.11 -26.75 -24.89
N VAL A 17 10.60 -26.91 -26.11
CA VAL A 17 12.01 -26.68 -26.45
C VAL A 17 12.14 -25.55 -27.45
N LYS A 18 13.11 -24.66 -27.22
CA LYS A 18 13.55 -23.66 -28.19
C LYS A 18 14.77 -24.21 -28.91
N SER A 19 14.72 -24.25 -30.25
CA SER A 19 15.92 -24.51 -31.06
C SER A 19 16.82 -23.28 -31.01
N VAL A 20 18.07 -23.49 -30.59
CA VAL A 20 19.11 -22.46 -30.52
C VAL A 20 20.27 -22.89 -31.40
N ARG A 21 20.75 -21.98 -32.26
CA ARG A 21 21.90 -22.25 -33.11
C ARG A 21 23.17 -22.09 -32.27
N THR A 22 24.00 -23.13 -32.25
CA THR A 22 25.30 -23.11 -31.56
C THR A 22 26.41 -23.35 -32.58
N GLU A 23 27.67 -23.10 -32.20
CA GLU A 23 28.85 -23.38 -33.05
C GLU A 23 28.95 -24.85 -33.48
N ARG A 24 28.34 -25.77 -32.71
CA ARG A 24 28.26 -27.21 -33.02
C ARG A 24 26.94 -27.63 -33.68
N GLY A 25 26.20 -26.68 -34.26
CA GLY A 25 24.92 -26.90 -34.91
C GLY A 25 23.69 -26.55 -34.04
N PRO A 26 22.47 -26.85 -34.54
CA PRO A 26 21.24 -26.58 -33.80
C PRO A 26 21.15 -27.47 -32.55
N ARG A 27 20.90 -26.87 -31.39
CA ARG A 27 20.63 -27.58 -30.14
C ARG A 27 19.31 -27.14 -29.55
N GLN A 28 18.63 -28.07 -28.88
CA GLN A 28 17.36 -27.81 -28.21
C GLN A 28 17.63 -27.38 -26.76
N LYS A 29 17.06 -26.25 -26.34
CA LYS A 29 17.05 -25.79 -24.95
C LYS A 29 15.62 -25.90 -24.41
N ILE A 30 15.44 -26.60 -23.30
CA ILE A 30 14.14 -26.71 -22.63
C ILE A 30 13.76 -25.33 -22.07
N VAL A 31 12.58 -24.84 -22.44
CA VAL A 31 12.00 -23.57 -22.00
C VAL A 31 11.04 -23.79 -20.83
N ALA A 32 10.23 -24.85 -20.91
CA ALA A 32 9.28 -25.21 -19.86
C ALA A 32 9.05 -26.72 -19.84
N SER A 33 8.88 -27.28 -18.64
CA SER A 33 8.40 -28.65 -18.42
C SER A 33 6.90 -28.60 -18.20
N ILE A 34 6.14 -29.25 -19.09
CA ILE A 34 4.68 -29.10 -19.16
C ILE A 34 3.97 -30.16 -18.31
N GLY A 35 4.66 -31.26 -17.96
CA GLY A 35 4.11 -32.26 -17.05
C GLY A 35 4.89 -33.57 -17.03
N LYS A 36 4.53 -34.44 -16.08
CA LYS A 36 5.12 -35.76 -15.86
C LYS A 36 4.02 -36.82 -15.74
N MET A 37 4.18 -37.93 -16.44
CA MET A 37 3.41 -39.16 -16.19
C MET A 37 4.19 -40.08 -15.25
N PRO A 38 3.55 -40.75 -14.25
CA PRO A 38 2.11 -40.77 -13.95
C PRO A 38 1.62 -39.50 -13.22
N GLY A 39 0.37 -39.07 -13.47
CA GLY A 39 -0.28 -37.97 -12.75
C GLY A 39 -0.86 -36.83 -13.61
N LEU A 40 -0.83 -36.94 -14.95
CA LEU A 40 -1.47 -35.95 -15.82
C LEU A 40 -2.96 -36.29 -16.01
N ASP A 41 -3.83 -35.31 -15.82
CA ASP A 41 -5.26 -35.43 -16.09
C ASP A 41 -5.53 -35.80 -17.56
N ARG A 42 -6.54 -36.65 -17.81
CA ARG A 42 -6.88 -37.20 -19.13
C ARG A 42 -7.19 -36.08 -20.13
N ARG A 43 -7.87 -35.02 -19.68
CA ARG A 43 -8.21 -33.84 -20.48
C ARG A 43 -6.96 -33.06 -20.93
N ILE A 44 -6.02 -32.84 -20.00
CA ILE A 44 -4.75 -32.16 -20.29
C ILE A 44 -3.96 -32.96 -21.32
N ARG A 45 -3.95 -34.30 -21.22
CA ARG A 45 -3.30 -35.18 -22.19
C ARG A 45 -3.91 -35.04 -23.59
N MET A 46 -5.23 -35.12 -23.71
CA MET A 46 -5.91 -34.99 -25.01
C MET A 46 -5.64 -33.63 -25.65
N GLY A 47 -5.64 -32.54 -24.88
CA GLY A 47 -5.26 -31.22 -25.37
C GLY A 47 -3.86 -31.18 -25.99
N TRP A 48 -2.85 -31.78 -25.34
CA TRP A 48 -1.48 -31.79 -25.88
C TRP A 48 -1.29 -32.70 -27.09
N GLU A 49 -1.94 -33.86 -27.12
CA GLU A 49 -1.91 -34.74 -28.30
C GLU A 49 -2.54 -34.04 -29.51
N GLN A 50 -3.65 -33.32 -29.31
CA GLN A 50 -4.30 -32.52 -30.35
C GLN A 50 -3.46 -31.31 -30.79
N ILE A 51 -2.78 -30.60 -29.87
CA ILE A 51 -1.83 -29.54 -30.23
C ILE A 51 -0.71 -30.09 -31.11
N GLY A 52 -0.13 -31.24 -30.73
CA GLY A 52 0.91 -31.89 -31.54
C GLY A 52 0.41 -32.24 -32.93
N ALA A 53 -0.78 -32.84 -33.02
CA ALA A 53 -1.42 -33.19 -34.28
C ALA A 53 -1.70 -31.95 -35.17
N ALA A 54 -2.20 -30.87 -34.57
CA ALA A 54 -2.43 -29.60 -35.26
C ALA A 54 -1.12 -28.94 -35.76
N LEU A 55 -0.06 -28.97 -34.95
CA LEU A 55 1.26 -28.45 -35.34
C LEU A 55 1.93 -29.28 -36.44
N ASP A 56 1.73 -30.60 -36.44
CA ASP A 56 2.24 -31.51 -37.47
C ASP A 56 1.35 -31.58 -38.72
N GLY A 57 0.25 -30.82 -38.76
CA GLY A 57 -0.71 -30.81 -39.87
C GLY A 57 -1.50 -32.11 -40.03
N ARG A 58 -1.53 -32.96 -39.01
CA ARG A 58 -2.25 -34.24 -39.00
C ARG A 58 -3.58 -34.04 -38.28
N VAL A 59 -4.67 -33.94 -39.03
CA VAL A 59 -6.02 -34.03 -38.43
C VAL A 59 -6.24 -35.49 -38.06
N ARG A 60 -6.47 -35.77 -36.77
CA ARG A 60 -6.73 -37.13 -36.29
C ARG A 60 -8.09 -37.58 -36.84
N GLN A 61 -8.10 -38.66 -37.60
CA GLN A 61 -9.34 -39.32 -38.03
C GLN A 61 -9.90 -40.06 -36.81
N ALA A 62 -11.13 -39.74 -36.41
CA ALA A 62 -11.78 -40.38 -35.26
C ALA A 62 -11.96 -41.89 -35.51
N ASP A 63 -11.62 -42.70 -34.51
CA ASP A 63 -11.84 -44.15 -34.56
C ASP A 63 -13.31 -44.44 -34.30
N LEU A 64 -13.95 -45.26 -35.13
CA LEU A 64 -15.41 -45.44 -35.19
C LEU A 64 -16.04 -46.00 -33.88
N PHE A 65 -15.20 -46.42 -32.93
CA PHE A 65 -15.59 -47.11 -31.69
C PHE A 65 -15.11 -46.40 -30.41
N GLU A 66 -14.49 -45.22 -30.50
CA GLU A 66 -14.14 -44.41 -29.31
C GLU A 66 -15.33 -43.53 -28.88
N ASP A 67 -15.74 -43.65 -27.61
CA ASP A 67 -16.81 -42.85 -27.01
C ASP A 67 -16.33 -41.39 -26.83
N HIS A 68 -16.88 -40.48 -27.64
CA HIS A 68 -16.53 -39.04 -27.70
C HIS A 68 -17.24 -38.19 -26.64
N SER A 69 -17.83 -38.79 -25.61
CA SER A 69 -18.63 -38.03 -24.65
C SER A 69 -17.79 -37.19 -23.67
N LEU A 70 -17.91 -35.86 -23.82
CA LEU A 70 -17.76 -34.79 -22.81
C LEU A 70 -16.36 -34.19 -22.48
N ASP A 71 -15.24 -34.74 -22.96
CA ASP A 71 -13.90 -34.25 -22.55
C ASP A 71 -13.02 -33.67 -23.68
N GLU A 72 -13.54 -33.51 -24.91
CA GLU A 72 -12.76 -32.92 -26.00
C GLU A 72 -12.62 -31.39 -25.82
N PRO A 73 -11.39 -30.83 -25.89
CA PRO A 73 -11.20 -29.40 -25.84
C PRO A 73 -11.70 -28.75 -27.14
N GLU A 74 -12.55 -27.73 -27.01
CA GLU A 74 -12.98 -26.91 -28.14
C GLU A 74 -11.84 -26.01 -28.61
N TRP A 75 -11.52 -26.08 -29.90
CA TRP A 75 -10.52 -25.23 -30.53
C TRP A 75 -11.18 -24.03 -31.20
N ALA A 76 -10.70 -22.83 -30.90
CA ALA A 76 -11.07 -21.61 -31.59
C ALA A 76 -9.86 -21.04 -32.34
N THR A 77 -10.04 -20.67 -33.60
CA THR A 77 -9.01 -19.93 -34.35
C THR A 77 -9.06 -18.46 -33.92
N VAL A 78 -7.94 -17.95 -33.41
CA VAL A 78 -7.83 -16.55 -32.95
C VAL A 78 -6.96 -15.76 -33.92
N ASP A 79 -7.48 -14.65 -34.44
CA ASP A 79 -6.70 -13.70 -35.23
C ASP A 79 -5.78 -12.89 -34.31
N ILE A 80 -4.52 -13.30 -34.25
CA ILE A 80 -3.49 -12.68 -33.43
C ILE A 80 -3.27 -11.21 -33.82
N SER A 81 -3.51 -10.83 -35.09
CA SER A 81 -3.34 -9.45 -35.55
C SER A 81 -4.39 -8.48 -34.96
N ARG A 82 -5.51 -9.03 -34.48
CA ARG A 82 -6.61 -8.27 -33.85
C ARG A 82 -6.63 -8.40 -32.34
N LEU A 83 -5.68 -9.12 -31.74
CA LEU A 83 -5.59 -9.27 -30.29
C LEU A 83 -5.34 -7.91 -29.65
N ARG A 84 -6.24 -7.49 -28.76
CA ARG A 84 -6.12 -6.26 -27.98
C ARG A 84 -6.11 -6.61 -26.50
N VAL A 85 -5.22 -5.96 -25.76
CA VAL A 85 -5.21 -6.00 -24.29
C VAL A 85 -5.93 -4.75 -23.82
N GLU A 86 -7.10 -4.93 -23.21
CA GLU A 86 -7.94 -3.84 -22.71
C GLU A 86 -8.11 -3.97 -21.20
N ARG A 87 -8.25 -2.82 -20.52
CA ARG A 87 -8.40 -2.73 -19.05
C ARG A 87 -7.29 -3.46 -18.29
N LEU A 88 -6.04 -3.05 -18.50
CA LEU A 88 -4.92 -3.53 -17.70
C LEU A 88 -5.17 -3.19 -16.21
N ARG A 89 -5.03 -4.17 -15.33
CA ARG A 89 -5.23 -4.01 -13.88
C ARG A 89 -4.01 -4.46 -13.09
N ASP A 90 -3.64 -3.67 -12.10
CA ASP A 90 -2.60 -4.01 -11.13
C ASP A 90 -3.14 -5.03 -10.13
N PHE A 91 -2.41 -6.15 -9.99
CA PHE A 91 -2.85 -7.29 -9.18
C PHE A 91 -1.91 -7.59 -8.00
N GLY A 92 -0.59 -7.57 -8.22
CA GLY A 92 0.36 -8.18 -7.28
C GLY A 92 0.41 -7.52 -5.90
N ASP A 93 0.44 -6.19 -5.87
CA ASP A 93 0.48 -5.38 -4.66
C ASP A 93 -0.83 -5.47 -3.86
N VAL A 94 -1.98 -5.30 -4.53
CA VAL A 94 -3.30 -5.40 -3.88
C VAL A 94 -3.59 -6.82 -3.39
N TYR A 95 -3.15 -7.85 -4.11
CA TYR A 95 -3.26 -9.24 -3.67
C TYR A 95 -2.44 -9.50 -2.40
N LEU A 96 -1.18 -9.04 -2.36
CA LEU A 96 -0.33 -9.13 -1.18
C LEU A 96 -0.95 -8.39 0.01
N ALA A 97 -1.46 -7.19 -0.20
CA ALA A 97 -2.10 -6.40 0.83
C ALA A 97 -3.34 -7.11 1.42
N LEU A 98 -4.18 -7.70 0.57
CA LEU A 98 -5.33 -8.51 1.00
C LEU A 98 -4.90 -9.78 1.75
N ALA A 99 -3.80 -10.40 1.35
CA ALA A 99 -3.24 -11.55 2.07
C ALA A 99 -2.77 -11.16 3.48
N LEU A 100 -2.11 -10.01 3.61
CA LEU A 100 -1.69 -9.46 4.90
C LEU A 100 -2.90 -9.07 5.76
N TRP A 101 -3.90 -8.42 5.18
CA TRP A 101 -5.17 -8.08 5.84
C TRP A 101 -5.82 -9.31 6.50
N ARG A 102 -5.91 -10.42 5.76
CA ARG A 102 -6.45 -11.70 6.28
C ARG A 102 -5.53 -12.36 7.30
N ARG A 103 -4.21 -12.31 7.10
CA ARG A 103 -3.24 -12.85 8.07
C ARG A 103 -3.32 -12.10 9.41
N LEU A 104 -3.49 -10.79 9.37
CA LEU A 104 -3.72 -9.94 10.53
C LEU A 104 -5.13 -10.11 11.12
N ARG A 105 -5.99 -10.95 10.53
CA ARG A 105 -7.38 -11.18 10.97
C ARG A 105 -8.22 -9.90 11.01
N LEU A 106 -7.86 -8.90 10.19
CA LEU A 106 -8.59 -7.63 10.14
C LEU A 106 -9.94 -7.80 9.46
N ASP A 107 -10.06 -8.75 8.54
CA ASP A 107 -11.34 -9.17 7.97
C ASP A 107 -12.33 -9.64 9.03
N GLN A 108 -11.88 -10.50 9.95
CA GLN A 108 -12.73 -11.00 11.05
C GLN A 108 -13.06 -9.88 12.03
N PHE A 109 -12.03 -9.14 12.49
CA PHE A 109 -12.19 -8.02 13.41
C PHE A 109 -13.23 -7.01 12.91
N PHE A 110 -13.09 -6.52 11.66
CA PHE A 110 -14.01 -5.50 11.16
C PHE A 110 -15.41 -6.04 10.86
N ASN A 111 -15.55 -7.30 10.43
CA ASN A 111 -16.87 -7.91 10.24
C ASN A 111 -17.63 -8.10 11.57
N GLU A 112 -16.92 -8.35 12.68
CA GLU A 112 -17.52 -8.46 14.01
C GLU A 112 -17.82 -7.09 14.62
N GLN A 113 -16.93 -6.12 14.42
CA GLN A 113 -17.02 -4.81 15.06
C GLN A 113 -17.93 -3.83 14.32
N MET A 114 -18.12 -4.00 13.01
CA MET A 114 -18.92 -3.10 12.19
C MET A 114 -20.22 -3.78 11.78
N PHE A 115 -21.32 -3.22 12.25
CA PHE A 115 -22.64 -3.67 11.81
C PHE A 115 -22.86 -3.28 10.35
N SER A 116 -23.33 -4.24 9.55
CA SER A 116 -23.83 -3.94 8.22
C SER A 116 -25.21 -3.29 8.37
N GLY A 117 -25.23 -1.96 8.45
CA GLY A 117 -26.48 -1.19 8.43
C GLY A 117 -27.20 -1.30 7.07
N ARG A 118 -27.99 -0.29 6.70
CA ARG A 118 -28.62 -0.21 5.36
C ARG A 118 -27.64 0.12 4.22
N ALA A 119 -26.35 0.07 4.50
CA ALA A 119 -25.31 0.44 3.55
C ALA A 119 -25.16 -0.66 2.50
N GLU A 120 -25.26 -0.30 1.22
CA GLU A 120 -25.18 -1.25 0.10
C GLU A 120 -23.87 -2.07 0.09
N ILE A 121 -22.76 -1.45 0.49
CA ILE A 121 -21.47 -2.11 0.70
C ILE A 121 -21.11 -2.08 2.19
N PRO A 122 -20.77 -3.22 2.81
CA PRO A 122 -20.33 -3.28 4.19
C PRO A 122 -19.16 -2.35 4.50
N TRP A 123 -19.22 -1.68 5.66
CA TRP A 123 -18.15 -0.79 6.12
C TRP A 123 -16.81 -1.49 6.31
N ALA A 124 -16.83 -2.77 6.69
CA ALA A 124 -15.63 -3.60 6.78
C ALA A 124 -14.86 -3.69 5.45
N LEU A 125 -15.58 -3.74 4.31
CA LEU A 125 -14.95 -3.73 2.99
C LEU A 125 -14.39 -2.35 2.64
N MET A 126 -15.05 -1.26 3.04
CA MET A 126 -14.49 0.09 2.87
C MET A 126 -13.22 0.30 3.70
N ALA A 127 -13.21 -0.17 4.95
CA ALA A 127 -12.02 -0.16 5.80
C ALA A 127 -10.87 -0.97 5.20
N CYS A 128 -11.19 -2.12 4.57
CA CYS A 128 -10.24 -2.91 3.82
C CYS A 128 -9.67 -2.12 2.62
N ILE A 129 -10.51 -1.52 1.79
CA ILE A 129 -10.06 -0.71 0.62
C ILE A 129 -9.17 0.44 1.08
N LEU A 130 -9.57 1.20 2.10
CA LEU A 130 -8.77 2.29 2.66
C LEU A 130 -7.39 1.81 3.12
N THR A 131 -7.34 0.67 3.81
CA THR A 131 -6.09 0.10 4.32
C THR A 131 -5.20 -0.39 3.19
N VAL A 132 -5.75 -1.11 2.22
CA VAL A 132 -5.01 -1.60 1.05
C VAL A 132 -4.51 -0.42 0.21
N ALA A 133 -5.34 0.60 -0.01
CA ALA A 133 -4.94 1.81 -0.71
C ALA A 133 -3.80 2.53 0.02
N ARG A 134 -3.86 2.62 1.35
CA ARG A 134 -2.79 3.24 2.14
C ARG A 134 -1.47 2.47 2.05
N PHE A 135 -1.53 1.13 1.94
CA PHE A 135 -0.37 0.26 1.80
C PHE A 135 0.24 0.31 0.38
N CYS A 136 -0.59 0.25 -0.65
CA CYS A 136 -0.14 0.16 -2.05
C CYS A 136 0.13 1.52 -2.70
N ALA A 137 -0.71 2.52 -2.45
CA ALA A 137 -0.69 3.82 -3.14
C ALA A 137 -1.19 4.95 -2.23
N PRO A 138 -0.42 5.33 -1.18
CA PRO A 138 -0.83 6.34 -0.22
C PRO A 138 -1.16 7.67 -0.92
N SER A 139 -2.44 8.02 -0.90
CA SER A 139 -2.99 9.21 -1.57
C SER A 139 -4.32 9.62 -0.94
N SER A 140 -4.95 10.67 -1.47
CA SER A 140 -6.28 11.11 -1.01
C SER A 140 -7.39 10.14 -1.41
N GLU A 141 -8.48 10.13 -0.63
CA GLU A 141 -9.68 9.34 -0.87
C GLU A 141 -10.27 9.62 -2.26
N LEU A 142 -10.23 10.88 -2.71
CA LEU A 142 -10.63 11.27 -4.07
C LEU A 142 -9.77 10.57 -5.14
N LYS A 143 -8.45 10.57 -4.99
CA LYS A 143 -7.55 9.90 -5.95
C LYS A 143 -7.75 8.37 -5.92
N ILE A 144 -8.04 7.82 -4.75
CA ILE A 144 -8.37 6.40 -4.59
C ILE A 144 -9.63 6.06 -5.40
N ALA A 145 -10.71 6.82 -5.21
CA ALA A 145 -11.99 6.57 -5.85
C ALA A 145 -11.97 6.78 -7.37
N GLU A 146 -11.42 7.91 -7.83
CA GLU A 146 -11.50 8.30 -9.24
C GLU A 146 -10.47 7.62 -10.14
N HIS A 147 -9.29 7.27 -9.58
CA HIS A 147 -8.15 6.88 -10.41
C HIS A 147 -7.53 5.56 -10.02
N TRP A 148 -7.24 5.32 -8.74
CA TRP A 148 -6.46 4.15 -8.35
C TRP A 148 -7.30 2.88 -8.31
N TYR A 149 -8.49 2.89 -7.68
CA TYR A 149 -9.31 1.70 -7.51
C TYR A 149 -9.59 0.97 -8.83
N GLY A 150 -10.05 1.71 -9.86
CA GLY A 150 -10.36 1.15 -11.18
C GLY A 150 -9.14 0.67 -11.99
N LYS A 151 -7.92 1.01 -11.59
CA LYS A 151 -6.69 0.48 -12.17
C LYS A 151 -6.22 -0.81 -11.49
N THR A 152 -6.86 -1.23 -10.41
CA THR A 152 -6.48 -2.42 -9.66
C THR A 152 -7.46 -3.57 -9.88
N ALA A 153 -7.04 -4.79 -9.56
CA ALA A 153 -7.90 -5.97 -9.55
C ALA A 153 -8.87 -6.04 -8.35
N LEU A 154 -9.00 -4.96 -7.55
CA LEU A 154 -9.83 -4.97 -6.34
C LEU A 154 -11.32 -5.15 -6.62
N GLU A 155 -11.83 -4.67 -7.77
CA GLU A 155 -13.22 -4.89 -8.17
C GLU A 155 -13.51 -6.40 -8.31
N GLU A 156 -12.64 -7.15 -8.98
CA GLU A 156 -12.76 -8.61 -9.10
C GLU A 156 -12.51 -9.33 -7.77
N LEU A 157 -11.55 -8.87 -6.98
CA LEU A 157 -11.15 -9.55 -5.73
C LEU A 157 -12.14 -9.33 -4.58
N LEU A 158 -12.82 -8.19 -4.55
CA LEU A 158 -13.78 -7.82 -3.50
C LEU A 158 -15.24 -7.86 -3.97
N GLY A 159 -15.47 -7.96 -5.29
CA GLY A 159 -16.81 -7.97 -5.88
C GLY A 159 -17.53 -6.61 -5.82
N ILE A 160 -16.80 -5.50 -5.69
CA ILE A 160 -17.37 -4.15 -5.59
C ILE A 160 -17.13 -3.40 -6.91
N PRO A 161 -18.18 -3.01 -7.64
CA PRO A 161 -18.02 -2.27 -8.89
C PRO A 161 -17.33 -0.93 -8.70
N VAL A 162 -16.48 -0.51 -9.65
CA VAL A 162 -15.76 0.79 -9.58
C VAL A 162 -16.73 1.96 -9.35
N GLY A 163 -17.87 1.96 -10.02
CA GLY A 163 -18.88 3.03 -9.89
C GLY A 163 -19.56 3.13 -8.52
N LYS A 164 -19.31 2.18 -7.60
CA LYS A 164 -19.84 2.21 -6.23
C LYS A 164 -18.82 2.74 -5.21
N ILE A 165 -17.57 2.98 -5.63
CA ILE A 165 -16.54 3.61 -4.81
C ILE A 165 -16.52 5.11 -5.11
N ASN A 166 -16.72 5.92 -4.08
CA ASN A 166 -16.59 7.38 -4.12
C ASN A 166 -15.92 7.87 -2.85
N ASP A 167 -15.38 9.09 -2.92
CA ASP A 167 -14.69 9.76 -1.82
C ASP A 167 -15.60 9.96 -0.60
N ASP A 168 -16.86 10.36 -0.79
CA ASP A 168 -17.84 10.48 0.30
C ASP A 168 -17.95 9.21 1.14
N ARG A 169 -18.03 8.04 0.49
CA ARG A 169 -18.15 6.75 1.16
C ARG A 169 -16.84 6.36 1.85
N LEU A 170 -15.70 6.66 1.23
CA LEU A 170 -14.38 6.45 1.82
C LEU A 170 -14.21 7.31 3.09
N TYR A 171 -14.61 8.58 3.06
CA TYR A 171 -14.58 9.45 4.24
C TYR A 171 -15.52 8.95 5.34
N ARG A 172 -16.77 8.59 5.01
CA ARG A 172 -17.71 8.04 6.02
C ARG A 172 -17.21 6.73 6.62
N ALA A 173 -16.50 5.91 5.87
CA ALA A 173 -15.91 4.70 6.42
C ALA A 173 -14.86 5.01 7.50
N LEU A 174 -14.14 6.14 7.41
CA LEU A 174 -13.24 6.58 8.47
C LEU A 174 -14.00 6.94 9.75
N ASP A 175 -15.18 7.56 9.64
CA ASP A 175 -16.04 7.86 10.78
C ASP A 175 -16.54 6.58 11.48
N GLU A 176 -16.75 5.50 10.72
CA GLU A 176 -17.11 4.18 11.27
C GLU A 176 -15.90 3.44 11.87
N VAL A 177 -14.70 3.62 11.32
CA VAL A 177 -13.46 3.02 11.84
C VAL A 177 -13.00 3.69 13.13
N LEU A 178 -13.10 5.02 13.22
CA LEU A 178 -12.51 5.80 14.32
C LEU A 178 -12.99 5.37 15.73
N PRO A 179 -14.28 5.10 15.99
CA PRO A 179 -14.75 4.60 17.28
C PRO A 179 -14.15 3.24 17.68
N LYS A 180 -13.62 2.48 16.73
CA LYS A 180 -13.03 1.14 16.95
C LYS A 180 -11.52 1.19 17.21
N ARG A 181 -10.92 2.37 17.29
CA ARG A 181 -9.47 2.58 17.46
C ARG A 181 -8.88 1.73 18.59
N ASP A 182 -9.46 1.79 19.79
CA ASP A 182 -8.88 1.15 20.97
C ASP A 182 -8.95 -0.38 20.86
N ALA A 183 -10.10 -0.91 20.41
CA ALA A 183 -10.27 -2.33 20.13
C ALA A 183 -9.33 -2.82 19.01
N LEU A 184 -9.15 -2.02 17.95
CA LEU A 184 -8.24 -2.34 16.85
C LEU A 184 -6.78 -2.38 17.33
N PHE A 185 -6.39 -1.46 18.22
CA PHE A 185 -5.04 -1.45 18.79
C PHE A 185 -4.78 -2.68 19.65
N SER A 186 -5.73 -3.05 20.52
CA SER A 186 -5.65 -4.28 21.30
C SER A 186 -5.55 -5.52 20.40
N HIS A 187 -6.39 -5.61 19.36
CA HIS A 187 -6.33 -6.70 18.37
C HIS A 187 -4.96 -6.80 17.71
N LEU A 188 -4.43 -5.70 17.19
CA LEU A 188 -3.12 -5.69 16.53
C LEU A 188 -1.98 -6.03 17.50
N GLN A 189 -2.06 -5.57 18.76
CA GLN A 189 -1.10 -5.93 19.80
C GLN A 189 -1.11 -7.44 20.06
N GLU A 190 -2.30 -8.05 20.19
CA GLU A 190 -2.43 -9.50 20.38
C GLU A 190 -1.87 -10.27 19.18
N ARG A 191 -2.19 -9.86 17.94
CA ARG A 191 -1.66 -10.47 16.72
C ARG A 191 -0.14 -10.42 16.67
N TYR A 192 0.43 -9.28 17.03
CA TYR A 192 1.88 -9.12 17.07
C TYR A 192 2.50 -10.05 18.13
N THR A 193 1.99 -10.04 19.36
CA THR A 193 2.48 -10.90 20.45
C THR A 193 2.43 -12.37 20.05
N GLN A 194 1.34 -12.82 19.40
CA GLN A 194 1.19 -14.20 18.92
C GLN A 194 2.21 -14.58 17.84
N TRP A 195 2.57 -13.65 16.95
CA TRP A 195 3.49 -13.93 15.84
C TRP A 195 4.95 -13.94 16.28
N PHE A 196 5.32 -13.05 17.19
CA PHE A 196 6.71 -12.78 17.53
C PHE A 196 7.07 -13.14 18.98
N GLY A 197 6.12 -13.65 19.77
CA GLY A 197 6.34 -14.05 21.16
C GLY A 197 6.83 -12.90 22.05
N THR A 198 6.56 -11.66 21.66
CA THR A 198 7.11 -10.46 22.30
C THR A 198 6.05 -9.79 23.16
N SER A 199 6.34 -9.52 24.43
CA SER A 199 5.55 -8.64 25.29
C SER A 199 6.08 -7.21 25.17
N PHE A 200 5.20 -6.25 24.91
CA PHE A 200 5.55 -4.83 24.92
C PHE A 200 5.10 -4.19 26.22
N ASP A 201 6.05 -3.70 27.01
CA ASP A 201 5.72 -2.80 28.12
C ASP A 201 5.47 -1.37 27.62
N PHE A 202 6.13 -0.98 26.52
CA PHE A 202 5.99 0.34 25.88
C PHE A 202 6.16 0.25 24.36
N LEU A 203 5.21 0.81 23.61
CA LEU A 203 5.38 1.08 22.17
C LEU A 203 5.83 2.54 22.00
N LEU A 204 7.11 2.74 21.67
CA LEU A 204 7.63 4.06 21.31
C LEU A 204 7.20 4.40 19.87
N TYR A 205 5.96 4.86 19.73
CA TYR A 205 5.44 5.36 18.45
C TYR A 205 5.78 6.84 18.31
N ASP A 206 6.80 7.16 17.50
CA ASP A 206 7.15 8.54 17.20
C ASP A 206 6.13 9.16 16.22
N ILE A 207 5.12 9.79 16.80
CA ILE A 207 4.10 10.60 16.11
C ILE A 207 4.63 12.00 15.76
N THR A 208 5.86 12.34 16.11
CA THR A 208 6.36 13.72 16.09
C THR A 208 7.15 14.04 14.83
N SER A 209 6.49 13.98 13.69
CA SER A 209 6.96 14.71 12.50
C SER A 209 6.80 16.22 12.75
N THR A 210 7.87 16.88 13.20
CA THR A 210 7.93 18.34 13.31
C THR A 210 9.01 18.84 12.35
N TYR A 211 8.64 19.76 11.46
CA TYR A 211 9.58 20.53 10.67
C TYR A 211 9.37 22.03 10.95
N PHE A 212 10.39 22.81 10.62
CA PHE A 212 10.42 24.25 10.84
C PHE A 212 10.55 24.97 9.50
N GLU A 213 9.85 26.10 9.37
CA GLU A 213 10.00 27.02 8.24
C GLU A 213 10.62 28.33 8.74
N GLY A 214 11.52 28.94 7.96
CA GLY A 214 12.19 30.22 8.28
C GLY A 214 13.71 30.13 8.43
N ASN A 215 14.34 31.20 8.93
CA ASN A 215 15.81 31.31 8.98
C ASN A 215 16.48 30.45 10.07
N MET A 216 15.73 30.01 11.09
CA MET A 216 16.16 29.01 12.08
C MET A 216 17.50 29.32 12.80
N ALA A 217 17.91 30.59 12.87
CA ALA A 217 19.25 31.01 13.32
C ALA A 217 19.55 30.69 14.79
N GLY A 218 18.51 30.63 15.64
CA GLY A 218 18.64 30.40 17.09
C GLY A 218 18.62 28.93 17.53
N ASN A 219 18.41 27.95 16.63
CA ASN A 219 18.36 26.55 17.02
C ASN A 219 18.93 25.62 15.93
N PRO A 220 20.12 25.01 16.15
CA PRO A 220 20.72 24.07 15.20
C PRO A 220 19.86 22.84 14.91
N GLN A 221 18.96 22.45 15.83
CA GLN A 221 18.05 21.32 15.65
C GLN A 221 16.92 21.63 14.67
N ALA A 222 16.55 22.91 14.50
CA ALA A 222 15.51 23.30 13.54
C ALA A 222 15.90 23.03 12.09
N LYS A 223 17.21 22.94 11.78
CA LYS A 223 17.73 22.50 10.47
C LYS A 223 17.46 21.02 10.16
N ARG A 224 17.05 20.23 11.16
CA ARG A 224 16.79 18.80 11.03
C ARG A 224 15.27 18.57 11.08
N GLY A 225 14.69 18.29 9.94
CA GLY A 225 13.27 17.95 9.84
C GLY A 225 12.77 18.10 8.41
N HIS A 226 12.54 16.97 7.75
CA HIS A 226 11.64 16.91 6.60
C HIS A 226 10.36 16.25 7.09
N SER A 227 9.21 16.84 6.80
CA SER A 227 7.92 16.23 7.16
C SER A 227 7.82 14.90 6.42
N ARG A 228 7.80 13.79 7.16
CA ARG A 228 7.49 12.47 6.60
C ARG A 228 6.07 12.44 6.05
N ASP A 229 5.19 13.18 6.72
CA ASP A 229 3.79 13.35 6.38
C ASP A 229 3.59 14.81 5.96
N ILE A 230 3.24 15.08 4.69
CA ILE A 230 2.86 16.42 4.22
C ILE A 230 1.50 16.74 4.85
N ALA A 231 1.50 17.06 6.13
CA ALA A 231 0.31 17.39 6.90
C ALA A 231 0.57 18.71 7.62
N SER A 232 0.17 19.80 6.98
CA SER A 232 0.03 21.10 7.63
C SER A 232 -1.24 21.10 8.51
N GLY A 233 -1.11 21.51 9.76
CA GLY A 233 -2.27 21.87 10.60
C GLY A 233 -2.87 20.72 11.41
N GLY A 234 -2.89 20.89 12.74
CA GLY A 234 -3.46 19.93 13.69
C GLY A 234 -2.82 20.12 15.06
N GLY A 235 -1.55 19.73 15.21
CA GLY A 235 -0.81 19.89 16.46
C GLY A 235 -0.65 21.35 16.93
N ALA A 236 -0.63 22.31 16.01
CA ALA A 236 -0.55 23.74 16.36
C ALA A 236 -1.83 24.31 17.01
N LYS A 237 -2.93 23.55 17.04
CA LYS A 237 -4.15 23.93 17.77
C LYS A 237 -4.07 23.61 19.27
N SER A 238 -3.20 22.68 19.67
CA SER A 238 -3.07 22.25 21.07
C SER A 238 -2.04 23.09 21.84
N ASP A 239 -2.50 23.80 22.86
CA ASP A 239 -1.65 24.59 23.77
C ASP A 239 -0.61 23.71 24.47
N ALA A 240 -1.03 22.54 24.96
CA ALA A 240 -0.13 21.58 25.60
C ALA A 240 0.96 21.11 24.63
N TRP A 241 0.60 20.88 23.36
CA TRP A 241 1.55 20.44 22.34
C TRP A 241 2.59 21.51 22.00
N LEU A 242 2.15 22.76 21.86
CA LEU A 242 3.05 23.89 21.61
C LEU A 242 3.95 24.17 22.81
N GLN A 243 3.45 24.01 24.04
CA GLN A 243 4.28 24.12 25.24
C GLN A 243 5.33 23.01 25.31
N ILE A 244 4.96 21.75 25.07
CA ILE A 244 5.89 20.62 25.03
C ILE A 244 6.98 20.88 23.98
N LYS A 245 6.63 21.39 22.80
CA LYS A 245 7.60 21.78 21.78
C LYS A 245 8.53 22.88 22.26
N SER A 246 7.98 23.96 22.82
CA SER A 246 8.77 25.05 23.38
C SER A 246 9.78 24.52 24.40
N ASP A 247 9.33 23.68 25.34
CA ASP A 247 10.17 23.05 26.37
C ASP A 247 11.23 22.12 25.75
N ILE A 248 10.89 21.30 24.76
CA ILE A 248 11.85 20.40 24.08
C ILE A 248 12.93 21.18 23.33
N PHE A 249 12.53 22.20 22.57
CA PHE A 249 13.47 22.94 21.72
C PHE A 249 14.21 24.05 22.46
N GLY A 250 13.75 24.46 23.64
CA GLY A 250 14.37 25.51 24.45
C GLY A 250 14.23 26.90 23.81
N ILE A 251 13.24 27.10 22.94
CA ILE A 251 12.98 28.38 22.26
C ILE A 251 11.49 28.71 22.32
N PRO A 252 11.09 29.99 22.25
CA PRO A 252 9.69 30.38 22.26
C PRO A 252 8.96 29.92 20.99
N PHE A 253 7.70 29.52 21.14
CA PHE A 253 6.81 29.18 20.02
C PHE A 253 5.65 30.16 19.93
N ALA A 254 5.52 30.85 18.80
CA ALA A 254 4.39 31.74 18.54
C ALA A 254 3.30 31.01 17.72
N ARG A 255 2.06 31.05 18.20
CA ARG A 255 0.87 30.64 17.46
C ARG A 255 0.28 31.86 16.75
N PRO A 256 0.21 31.86 15.40
CA PRO A 256 -0.58 32.85 14.66
C PRO A 256 -2.07 32.69 14.94
N ARG A 257 -2.81 33.81 14.94
CA ARG A 257 -4.27 33.87 15.12
C ARG A 257 -5.05 33.19 14.01
N ILE A 258 -4.53 33.22 12.79
CA ILE A 258 -5.16 32.58 11.63
C ILE A 258 -4.55 31.19 11.43
N SER A 259 -5.39 30.16 11.46
CA SER A 259 -4.98 28.77 11.26
C SER A 259 -4.71 28.43 9.79
N GLU A 260 -5.45 29.04 8.86
CA GLU A 260 -5.36 28.81 7.42
C GLU A 260 -4.23 29.61 6.78
N ARG A 261 -2.99 29.14 6.98
CA ARG A 261 -1.77 29.86 6.58
C ARG A 261 -1.56 29.88 5.06
N SER A 262 -1.90 28.80 4.36
CA SER A 262 -1.70 28.69 2.91
C SER A 262 -2.59 29.65 2.14
N LEU A 263 -3.88 29.72 2.49
CA LEU A 263 -4.83 30.66 1.88
C LEU A 263 -4.47 32.11 2.19
N LEU A 264 -4.02 32.39 3.43
CA LEU A 264 -3.58 33.71 3.82
C LEU A 264 -2.36 34.17 3.00
N GLY A 265 -1.38 33.29 2.77
CA GLY A 265 -0.22 33.58 1.94
C GLY A 265 -0.61 33.92 0.49
N VAL A 266 -1.53 33.16 -0.10
CA VAL A 266 -2.06 33.45 -1.45
C VAL A 266 -2.78 34.79 -1.48
N ALA A 267 -3.61 35.10 -0.49
CA ALA A 267 -4.32 36.37 -0.40
C ALA A 267 -3.36 37.57 -0.24
N MET A 268 -2.30 37.42 0.58
CA MET A 268 -1.25 38.44 0.72
C MET A 268 -0.54 38.71 -0.60
N LEU A 269 -0.13 37.65 -1.31
CA LEU A 269 0.54 37.78 -2.62
C LEU A 269 -0.37 38.41 -3.67
N GLY A 270 -1.66 38.03 -3.69
CA GLY A 270 -2.67 38.67 -4.52
C GLY A 270 -2.86 40.17 -4.19
N GLY A 271 -2.83 40.54 -2.91
CA GLY A 271 -2.86 41.92 -2.46
C GLY A 271 -1.63 42.74 -2.89
N VAL A 272 -0.44 42.14 -2.89
CA VAL A 272 0.77 42.78 -3.43
C VAL A 272 0.66 42.95 -4.95
N ALA A 273 0.23 41.90 -5.66
CA ALA A 273 0.07 41.94 -7.12
C ALA A 273 -0.96 42.98 -7.58
N THR A 274 -2.01 43.21 -6.78
CA THR A 274 -3.05 44.21 -7.04
C THR A 274 -2.74 45.59 -6.45
N ARG A 275 -1.53 45.78 -5.89
CA ARG A 275 -1.09 47.02 -5.23
C ARG A 275 -1.95 47.47 -4.05
N VAL A 276 -2.71 46.55 -3.45
CA VAL A 276 -3.37 46.76 -2.15
C VAL A 276 -2.32 46.85 -1.04
N PHE A 277 -1.19 46.14 -1.19
CA PHE A 277 0.01 46.28 -0.35
C PHE A 277 1.21 46.67 -1.21
N SER A 278 2.08 47.49 -0.64
CA SER A 278 3.31 47.98 -1.26
C SER A 278 4.30 46.86 -1.51
N ASP A 279 4.39 45.94 -0.54
CA ASP A 279 5.30 44.80 -0.56
C ASP A 279 4.76 43.65 0.34
N PRO A 280 5.33 42.43 0.24
CA PRO A 280 4.91 41.32 1.08
C PRO A 280 5.10 41.54 2.59
N LYS A 281 6.04 42.41 3.00
CA LYS A 281 6.31 42.68 4.42
C LYS A 281 5.16 43.48 5.03
N GLU A 282 4.63 44.47 4.32
CA GLU A 282 3.43 45.20 4.73
C GLU A 282 2.22 44.26 4.92
N ALA A 283 2.03 43.33 3.98
CA ALA A 283 0.96 42.33 4.07
C ALA A 283 1.13 41.41 5.29
N VAL A 284 2.36 40.98 5.59
CA VAL A 284 2.68 40.17 6.77
C VAL A 284 2.40 40.94 8.07
N GLU A 285 2.87 42.18 8.18
CA GLU A 285 2.67 43.01 9.38
C GLU A 285 1.18 43.26 9.67
N ARG A 286 0.37 43.39 8.62
CA ARG A 286 -1.07 43.65 8.73
C ARG A 286 -1.87 42.42 9.12
N PHE A 287 -1.56 41.25 8.56
CA PHE A 287 -2.40 40.05 8.71
C PHE A 287 -1.82 38.95 9.61
N VAL A 288 -0.48 38.84 9.73
CA VAL A 288 0.14 37.85 10.63
C VAL A 288 0.14 38.41 12.04
N LYS A 289 -0.96 38.20 12.76
CA LYS A 289 -1.06 38.51 14.18
C LYS A 289 -0.79 37.25 15.01
N VAL A 290 0.03 37.39 16.04
CA VAL A 290 0.25 36.34 17.04
C VAL A 290 -0.95 36.32 17.99
N ASP A 291 -1.48 35.12 18.22
CA ASP A 291 -2.53 34.86 19.20
C ASP A 291 -1.92 34.58 20.58
N ARG A 292 -0.95 33.67 20.64
CA ARG A 292 -0.30 33.27 21.88
C ARG A 292 1.16 32.89 21.63
N THR A 293 2.04 33.27 22.56
CA THR A 293 3.42 32.79 22.62
C THR A 293 3.57 31.84 23.79
N PHE A 294 4.27 30.73 23.57
CA PHE A 294 4.63 29.73 24.57
C PHE A 294 6.11 29.89 24.86
N GLU A 295 6.45 30.24 26.09
CA GLU A 295 7.83 30.39 26.55
C GLU A 295 8.35 29.05 27.09
N PRO A 296 9.61 28.69 26.83
CA PRO A 296 10.15 27.41 27.26
C PRO A 296 10.33 27.36 28.78
N ASN A 297 9.89 26.26 29.39
CA ASN A 297 10.30 25.92 30.75
C ASN A 297 11.67 25.22 30.71
N MET A 298 12.71 25.93 31.13
CA MET A 298 14.09 25.44 31.04
C MET A 298 14.41 24.25 31.96
N GLU A 299 13.66 24.08 33.07
CA GLU A 299 13.79 22.88 33.91
C GLU A 299 13.29 21.64 33.18
N ARG A 300 12.15 21.76 32.48
CA ARG A 300 11.65 20.69 31.61
C ARG A 300 12.55 20.47 30.40
N HIS A 301 13.12 21.53 29.83
CA HIS A 301 14.09 21.43 28.74
C HIS A 301 15.27 20.53 29.11
N LYS A 302 15.82 20.69 30.31
CA LYS A 302 16.90 19.83 30.83
C LYS A 302 16.48 18.36 30.88
N ILE A 303 15.29 18.05 31.39
CA ILE A 303 14.73 16.70 31.41
C ILE A 303 14.60 16.14 29.99
N TYR A 304 14.13 16.95 29.04
CA TYR A 304 14.02 16.53 27.64
C TYR A 304 15.38 16.27 26.99
N LEU A 305 16.42 17.05 27.31
CA LEU A 305 17.78 16.79 26.82
C LEU A 305 18.33 15.46 27.34
N GLU A 306 18.11 15.15 28.61
CA GLU A 306 18.50 13.86 29.22
C GLU A 306 17.77 12.68 28.56
N LYS A 307 16.44 12.78 28.40
CA LYS A 307 15.63 11.76 27.72
C LYS A 307 16.02 11.61 26.25
N ALA A 308 16.30 12.71 25.55
CA ALA A 308 16.78 12.67 24.16
C ALA A 308 18.13 11.96 24.04
N ALA A 309 19.02 12.11 25.02
CA ALA A 309 20.29 11.38 25.05
C ALA A 309 20.07 9.87 25.23
N GLN A 310 19.14 9.46 26.10
CA GLN A 310 18.75 8.06 26.26
C GLN A 310 18.11 7.51 24.98
N PHE A 311 17.16 8.25 24.39
CA PHE A 311 16.51 7.88 23.13
C PHE A 311 17.54 7.67 22.00
N ARG A 312 18.53 8.56 21.85
CA ARG A 312 19.61 8.40 20.85
C ARG A 312 20.39 7.11 21.03
N LYS A 313 20.71 6.72 22.27
CA LYS A 313 21.41 5.45 22.55
C LYS A 313 20.57 4.25 22.12
N VAL A 314 19.29 4.24 22.47
CA VAL A 314 18.34 3.18 22.08
C VAL A 314 18.22 3.12 20.55
N PHE A 315 18.01 4.26 19.89
CA PHE A 315 17.87 4.35 18.45
C PHE A 315 19.13 3.88 17.70
N GLN A 316 20.32 4.22 18.19
CA GLN A 316 21.58 3.75 17.59
C GLN A 316 21.72 2.23 17.70
N ALA A 317 21.41 1.66 18.87
CA ALA A 317 21.46 0.22 19.09
C ALA A 317 20.45 -0.54 18.22
N THR A 318 19.22 -0.01 18.08
CA THR A 318 18.18 -0.64 17.25
C THR A 318 18.44 -0.44 15.76
N ALA A 319 18.98 0.70 15.33
CA ALA A 319 19.34 0.93 13.93
C ALA A 319 20.41 -0.04 13.43
N GLU A 320 21.35 -0.44 14.28
CA GLU A 320 22.37 -1.44 13.92
C GLU A 320 21.75 -2.83 13.68
N ILE A 321 20.77 -3.22 14.49
CA ILE A 321 20.02 -4.47 14.33
C ILE A 321 19.19 -4.44 13.03
N LEU A 322 18.47 -3.34 12.80
CA LEU A 322 17.62 -3.18 11.61
C LEU A 322 18.38 -3.17 10.29
N ARG A 323 19.66 -2.74 10.28
CA ARG A 323 20.51 -2.81 9.07
C ARG A 323 21.03 -4.20 8.74
N ARG A 324 21.04 -5.12 9.71
CA ARG A 324 21.53 -6.49 9.55
C ARG A 324 20.42 -7.47 9.14
N LEU A 325 19.17 -7.06 9.25
CA LEU A 325 17.98 -7.77 8.75
C LEU A 325 17.70 -7.39 7.30
#